data_AF-A0A534DX86-F1
#
_entry.id   AF-A0A534DX86-F1
#
_cell.length_a   1.000
_cell.length_b   1.000
_cell.length_c   1.000
_cell.angle_alpha   90.00
_cell.angle_beta   90.00
_cell.angle_gamma   90.00
#
_symmetry.space_group_name_H-M   'P 1'
#
loop_
_entity.id
_entity.type
_entity.pdbx_description
1 polymer ?
#
loop_
_entity_poly.entity_id
_entity_poly.type
_entity_poly.pdbx_seq_one_letter_code
_entity_poly.pdbx_strand_id
1 'polypeptide(L)' 'MRSENVRAGNKPGLLTLTIKDKSALYLAYMPFVKNGGLFIPTNSNYRLGDEVF' A
#
# COMPACT_ATOMS: atom_id res chain seq x y z
N MET A 1 -27.18 -14.24 21.40
CA MET A 1 -27.77 -13.58 20.22
C MET A 1 -26.63 -13.01 19.40
N ARG A 2 -26.63 -13.39 18.11
CA ARG A 2 -25.87 -12.92 16.93
C ARG A 2 -24.74 -11.90 17.11
N SER A 3 -23.56 -12.37 16.68
CA SER A 3 -22.43 -11.66 16.10
C SER A 3 -22.82 -10.49 15.21
N GLU A 4 -22.02 -9.41 15.26
CA GLU A 4 -21.50 -8.69 14.08
C GLU A 4 -20.51 -7.61 14.53
N ASN A 5 -19.24 -8.01 14.68
CA ASN A 5 -18.15 -7.03 14.60
C ASN A 5 -18.06 -6.63 13.14
N VAL A 6 -18.60 -5.46 12.81
CA VAL A 6 -18.56 -4.88 11.46
C VAL A 6 -17.08 -4.68 11.12
N ARG A 7 -16.50 -5.68 10.45
CA ARG A 7 -15.30 -5.49 9.65
C ARG A 7 -15.75 -4.57 8.54
N ALA A 8 -15.66 -3.26 8.78
CA ALA A 8 -15.63 -2.26 7.73
C ALA A 8 -14.46 -2.69 6.85
N GLY A 9 -14.76 -3.49 5.83
CA GLY A 9 -13.80 -3.97 4.87
C GLY A 9 -13.17 -2.71 4.30
N ASN A 10 -11.88 -2.54 4.58
CA ASN A 10 -11.05 -1.52 3.99
C ASN A 10 -11.16 -1.75 2.48
N LYS A 11 -12.09 -1.05 1.82
CA LYS A 11 -12.22 -1.15 0.36
C LYS A 11 -10.85 -0.72 -0.16
N PRO A 12 -10.14 -1.58 -0.89
CA PRO A 12 -8.81 -1.26 -1.35
C PRO A 12 -8.91 -0.01 -2.23
N GLY A 13 -8.39 1.10 -1.71
CA GLY A 13 -8.35 2.37 -2.40
C GLY A 13 -7.25 2.34 -3.45
N LEU A 14 -7.51 2.96 -4.61
CA LEU A 14 -6.48 3.22 -5.60
C LEU A 14 -5.37 4.09 -4.98
N LEU A 15 -4.14 3.60 -4.94
CA LEU A 15 -2.98 4.34 -4.43
C LEU A 15 -2.21 4.97 -5.60
N THR A 16 -2.36 6.27 -5.76
CA THR A 16 -1.61 7.02 -6.76
C THR A 16 -0.28 7.50 -6.18
N LEU A 17 0.83 7.05 -6.75
CA LEU A 17 2.17 7.62 -6.50
C LEU A 17 2.69 8.29 -7.77
N THR A 18 3.03 9.58 -7.66
CA THR A 18 3.68 10.33 -8.74
C THR A 18 5.18 10.39 -8.50
N ILE A 19 5.97 9.83 -9.42
CA ILE A 19 7.44 9.86 -9.37
C ILE A 19 7.95 10.90 -10.36
N LYS A 20 8.60 11.95 -9.84
CA LYS A 20 9.04 13.10 -10.65
C LYS A 20 10.37 12.87 -11.38
N ASP A 21 11.30 12.15 -10.76
CA ASP A 21 12.65 11.94 -11.29
C ASP A 21 13.26 10.60 -10.82
N LYS A 22 14.45 10.29 -11.36
CA LYS A 22 15.17 9.05 -11.05
C LYS A 22 15.57 8.95 -9.58
N SER A 23 15.94 10.06 -8.95
CA SER A 23 16.36 10.07 -7.54
C SER A 23 15.19 9.67 -6.63
N ALA A 24 14.00 10.21 -6.90
CA ALA A 24 12.78 9.82 -6.20
C ALA A 24 12.44 8.34 -6.39
N LEU A 25 12.61 7.79 -7.60
CA LEU A 25 12.43 6.36 -7.84
C LEU A 25 13.41 5.51 -7.03
N TYR A 26 14.70 5.87 -7.03
CA TYR A 26 15.73 5.13 -6.29
C TYR A 26 15.47 5.10 -4.78
N LEU A 27 14.95 6.19 -4.22
CA LEU A 27 14.62 6.28 -2.79
C LEU A 27 13.35 5.48 -2.44
N ALA A 28 12.39 5.39 -3.35
CA ALA A 28 11.15 4.64 -3.13
C ALA A 28 11.30 3.14 -3.43
N TYR A 29 12.25 2.75 -4.28
CA TYR A 29 12.39 1.36 -4.74
C TYR A 29 13.01 0.44 -3.68
N MET A 30 12.42 -0.74 -3.53
CA MET A 30 12.84 -1.77 -2.59
C MET A 30 13.32 -3.02 -3.35
N PRO A 31 14.63 -3.12 -3.68
CA PRO A 31 15.16 -4.19 -4.56
C PRO A 31 15.20 -5.58 -3.91
N PHE A 32 15.18 -5.65 -2.58
CA PHE A 32 15.29 -6.89 -1.82
C PHE A 32 13.96 -7.66 -1.72
N VAL A 33 12.84 -7.04 -2.10
CA VAL A 33 11.54 -7.71 -2.14
C VAL A 33 11.47 -8.58 -3.38
N LYS A 34 10.94 -9.81 -3.23
CA LYS A 34 10.73 -10.71 -4.36
C LYS A 34 9.80 -10.05 -5.38
N ASN A 35 10.24 -9.99 -6.64
CA ASN A 35 9.60 -9.26 -7.75
C ASN A 35 9.67 -7.72 -7.65
N GLY A 36 10.50 -7.19 -6.76
CA GLY A 36 10.62 -5.76 -6.50
C GLY A 36 9.51 -5.23 -5.58
N GLY A 37 9.77 -4.09 -4.95
CA GLY A 37 8.80 -3.37 -4.13
C GLY A 37 8.94 -1.87 -4.30
N LEU A 38 7.92 -1.12 -3.87
CA LEU A 38 7.90 0.33 -3.90
C LEU A 38 7.28 0.87 -2.61
N PHE A 39 7.94 1.83 -1.98
CA PHE A 39 7.40 2.52 -0.82
C PHE A 39 6.44 3.63 -1.27
N ILE A 40 5.18 3.53 -0.86
CA ILE A 40 4.14 4.54 -1.10
C ILE A 40 3.86 5.25 0.23
N PRO A 41 4.24 6.53 0.40
CA PRO A 41 3.88 7.29 1.59
C PRO A 41 2.37 7.52 1.62
N THR A 42 1.72 7.08 2.69
CA THR A 42 0.27 7.24 2.88
C THR A 42 -0.06 7.37 4.36
N ASN A 43 -1.13 8.12 4.67
CA ASN A 43 -1.69 8.23 6.02
C ASN A 43 -2.78 7.18 6.29
N SER A 44 -3.17 6.43 5.27
CA SER A 44 -4.13 5.33 5.40
C SER A 44 -3.50 4.16 6.13
N ASN A 45 -4.29 3.52 7.00
CA ASN A 45 -3.83 2.36 7.76
C ASN A 45 -4.03 1.08 6.92
N TYR A 46 -2.93 0.41 6.59
CA TYR A 46 -2.93 -0.86 5.87
C TYR A 46 -2.29 -1.94 6.72
N ARG A 47 -2.79 -3.16 6.57
CA ARG A 47 -2.23 -4.36 7.18
C ARG A 47 -1.40 -5.11 6.16
N LEU A 48 -0.49 -5.93 6.66
CA LEU A 48 0.25 -6.86 5.81
C LEU A 48 -0.73 -7.81 5.12
N GLY A 49 -0.60 -7.95 3.80
CA GLY A 49 -1.47 -8.77 2.97
C GLY A 49 -2.73 -8.06 2.48
N ASP A 50 -2.97 -6.80 2.85
CA ASP A 50 -4.02 -6.00 2.22
C ASP A 50 -3.68 -5.80 0.74
N GLU A 51 -4.63 -6.15 -0.12
CA GLU A 51 -4.52 -5.86 -1.55
C GLU A 51 -4.72 -4.36 -1.79
N VAL A 52 -3.94 -3.80 -2.69
CA VAL A 52 -4.04 -2.40 -3.12
C VAL A 52 -3.96 -2.35 -4.65
N PHE A 53 -4.62 -1.36 -5.25
CA PHE A 53 -4.65 -1.14 -6.69
C PHE A 53 -4.03 0.20 -7.06
#